data_AF-A0A3B9CX70-F1
#
_entry.id   AF-A0A3B9CX70-F1
#
_cell.length_a   1.000
_cell.length_b   1.000
_cell.length_c   1.000
_cell.angle_alpha   90.00
_cell.angle_beta   90.00
_cell.angle_gamma   90.00
#
_symmetry.space_group_name_H-M   'P 1'
#
loop_
_entity.id
_entity.type
_entity.pdbx_description
1 polymer ?
#
loop_
_entity_poly.entity_id
_entity_poly.type
_entity_poly.pdbx_seq_one_letter_code
_entity_poly.pdbx_strand_id
1 'polypeptide(L)'
;MSRPAVLLACCLASITCAADEEKRPTAVPSKSPEHMLQRFVDECVKIEPGKKQFPKSFVIGSEKPGPNELKRREVEISHSFRISKYEMTQELYQVVTGRNPSRWKGPRNSVETVSWQDATRFCGALTRVLHMRKLISED
;
A
#
# COMPACT_ATOMS: atom_id res chain seq x y z
N MET A 1 10.27 -68.93 33.79
CA MET A 1 9.36 -67.85 33.32
C MET A 1 9.80 -66.61 34.05
N SER A 2 10.33 -65.52 33.50
CA SER A 2 10.19 -64.87 32.20
C SER A 2 11.47 -64.04 31.92
N ARG A 3 11.88 -63.88 30.65
CA ARG A 3 13.00 -63.03 30.24
C ARG A 3 12.51 -61.57 30.20
N PRO A 4 13.23 -60.56 30.70
CA PRO A 4 12.88 -59.18 30.41
C PRO A 4 13.36 -58.85 28.98
N ALA A 5 12.40 -58.56 28.11
CA ALA A 5 12.66 -58.03 26.77
C ALA A 5 13.14 -56.57 26.91
N VAL A 6 14.36 -56.30 26.43
CA VAL A 6 14.88 -54.94 26.27
C VAL A 6 14.14 -54.32 25.07
N LEU A 7 13.19 -53.44 25.35
CA LEU A 7 12.50 -52.64 24.33
C LEU A 7 13.35 -51.40 24.03
N LEU A 8 13.96 -51.42 22.85
CA LEU A 8 14.72 -50.33 22.26
C LEU A 8 13.76 -49.19 21.88
N ALA A 9 13.70 -48.14 22.68
CA ALA A 9 12.93 -46.93 22.38
C ALA A 9 13.72 -46.05 21.39
N CYS A 10 13.38 -46.18 20.10
CA CYS A 10 13.88 -45.30 19.04
C CYS A 10 13.25 -43.91 19.20
N CYS A 11 13.98 -42.97 19.80
CA CYS A 11 13.61 -41.56 19.84
C CYS A 11 13.79 -40.94 18.45
N LEU A 12 12.74 -40.94 17.63
CA LEU A 12 12.64 -40.07 16.47
C LEU A 12 12.32 -38.65 16.96
N ALA A 13 13.36 -37.89 17.27
CA ALA A 13 13.25 -36.46 17.46
C ALA A 13 12.98 -35.83 16.08
N SER A 14 11.70 -35.71 15.72
CA SER A 14 11.27 -34.90 14.59
C SER A 14 11.60 -33.45 14.90
N ILE A 15 12.68 -32.95 14.31
CA ILE A 15 12.99 -31.52 14.25
C ILE A 15 11.88 -30.88 13.42
N THR A 16 10.82 -30.40 14.06
CA THR A 16 9.92 -29.45 13.43
C THR A 16 10.65 -28.11 13.45
N CYS A 17 11.20 -27.73 12.30
CA CYS A 17 11.58 -26.34 12.04
C CYS A 17 10.29 -25.51 12.13
N ALA A 18 9.97 -25.00 13.31
CA ALA A 18 9.03 -23.90 13.45
C ALA A 18 9.72 -22.68 12.86
N ALA A 19 9.50 -22.45 11.56
CA ALA A 19 9.74 -21.15 10.98
C ALA A 19 8.81 -20.19 11.73
N ASP A 20 9.39 -19.23 12.45
CA ASP A 20 8.69 -18.04 12.91
C ASP A 20 8.12 -17.34 11.66
N GLU A 21 6.85 -17.62 11.35
CA GLU A 21 6.05 -16.75 10.50
C GLU A 21 5.91 -15.44 11.26
N GLU A 22 6.81 -14.50 11.01
CA GLU A 22 6.55 -13.11 11.31
C GLU A 22 5.24 -12.75 10.58
N LYS A 23 4.15 -12.67 11.36
CA LYS A 23 2.77 -12.61 10.88
C LYS A 23 2.61 -11.42 9.95
N ARG A 24 2.71 -11.67 8.64
CA ARG A 24 2.51 -10.66 7.60
C ARG A 24 1.20 -9.95 7.92
N PRO A 25 1.17 -8.63 8.19
CA PRO A 25 -0.03 -7.97 8.67
C PRO A 25 -1.14 -8.23 7.66
N THR A 26 -2.11 -9.05 8.06
CA THR A 26 -3.27 -9.32 7.24
C THR A 26 -4.01 -8.01 7.09
N ALA A 27 -4.40 -7.68 5.87
CA ALA A 27 -5.00 -6.41 5.56
C ALA A 27 -6.40 -6.36 6.20
N VAL A 28 -6.48 -5.87 7.44
CA VAL A 28 -7.73 -5.81 8.20
C VAL A 28 -8.61 -4.69 7.62
N PRO A 29 -9.81 -5.02 7.09
CA PRO A 29 -10.75 -4.02 6.64
C PRO A 29 -11.08 -3.05 7.78
N SER A 30 -11.23 -1.78 7.47
CA SER A 30 -11.55 -0.77 8.49
C SER A 30 -12.95 -0.98 9.08
N LYS A 31 -13.15 -0.55 10.34
CA LYS A 31 -14.43 -0.66 11.06
C LYS A 31 -15.46 0.41 10.65
N SER A 32 -15.04 1.53 10.05
CA SER A 32 -15.92 2.61 9.58
C SER A 32 -15.31 3.43 8.43
N PRO A 33 -16.14 4.16 7.63
CA PRO A 33 -15.67 5.07 6.59
C PRO A 33 -14.72 6.17 7.11
N GLU A 34 -15.00 6.72 8.28
CA GLU A 34 -14.17 7.74 8.94
C GLU A 34 -12.74 7.23 9.16
N HIS A 35 -12.65 6.00 9.69
CA HIS A 35 -11.37 5.39 9.98
C HIS A 35 -10.62 4.98 8.71
N MET A 36 -11.30 4.68 7.58
CA MET A 36 -10.63 4.46 6.28
C MET A 36 -9.98 5.74 5.77
N LEU A 37 -10.70 6.86 5.84
CA LEU A 37 -10.22 8.16 5.40
C LEU A 37 -9.05 8.65 6.26
N GLN A 38 -9.18 8.53 7.59
CA GLN A 38 -8.10 8.86 8.53
C GLN A 38 -6.86 7.99 8.26
N ARG A 39 -7.04 6.67 8.17
CA ARG A 39 -5.94 5.74 7.86
C ARG A 39 -5.22 6.11 6.57
N PHE A 40 -5.95 6.49 5.51
CA PHE A 40 -5.34 6.91 4.26
C PHE A 40 -4.42 8.13 4.45
N VAL A 41 -4.87 9.15 5.18
CA VAL A 41 -4.05 10.35 5.46
C VAL A 41 -2.82 9.99 6.29
N ASP A 42 -3.00 9.17 7.33
CA ASP A 42 -1.91 8.74 8.22
C ASP A 42 -0.87 7.89 7.48
N GLU A 43 -1.31 7.03 6.58
CA GLU A 43 -0.44 6.17 5.77
C GLU A 43 0.31 6.96 4.68
N CYS A 44 -0.16 8.14 4.25
CA CYS A 44 0.54 8.95 3.25
C CYS A 44 1.93 9.37 3.73
N VAL A 45 2.94 9.09 2.90
CA VAL A 45 4.34 9.40 3.18
C VAL A 45 4.63 10.86 2.82
N LYS A 46 5.17 11.63 3.76
CA LYS A 46 5.68 12.98 3.50
C LYS A 46 7.04 12.89 2.80
N ILE A 47 7.12 13.43 1.59
CA ILE A 47 8.35 13.58 0.82
C ILE A 47 8.82 15.02 1.00
N GLU A 48 10.04 15.16 1.51
CA GLU A 48 10.68 16.46 1.78
C GLU A 48 12.00 16.54 1.00
N PRO A 49 11.95 16.96 -0.28
CA PRO A 49 13.13 17.04 -1.14
C PRO A 49 14.25 17.87 -0.50
N GLY A 50 15.49 17.38 -0.60
CA GLY A 50 16.67 18.00 0.00
C GLY A 50 17.03 17.47 1.39
N LYS A 51 16.22 16.61 2.01
CA LYS A 51 16.59 15.89 3.25
C LYS A 51 17.41 14.63 2.94
N LYS A 52 18.13 14.10 3.94
CA LYS A 52 19.05 12.95 3.81
C LYS A 52 18.45 11.75 3.06
N GLN A 53 17.15 11.47 3.27
CA GLN A 53 16.46 10.34 2.65
C GLN A 53 15.77 10.67 1.31
N PHE A 54 15.68 11.95 0.94
CA PHE A 54 14.96 12.42 -0.24
C PHE A 54 15.84 13.41 -1.02
N PRO A 55 16.60 12.96 -2.04
CA PRO A 55 17.41 13.87 -2.84
C PRO A 55 16.52 14.91 -3.52
N LYS A 56 17.02 16.15 -3.62
CA LYS A 56 16.27 17.26 -4.24
C LYS A 56 16.11 17.07 -5.76
N SER A 57 17.13 16.48 -6.38
CA SER A 57 17.19 16.22 -7.81
C SER A 57 17.54 14.76 -8.08
N PHE A 58 17.00 14.21 -9.16
CA PHE A 58 17.27 12.85 -9.62
C PHE A 58 17.10 12.75 -11.13
N VAL A 59 17.71 11.72 -11.72
CA VAL A 59 17.66 11.48 -13.16
C VAL A 59 16.50 10.53 -13.47
N ILE A 60 15.66 10.92 -14.43
CA ILE A 60 14.58 10.07 -14.97
C ILE A 60 14.80 9.80 -16.45
N GLY A 61 14.20 8.71 -16.95
CA GLY A 61 14.26 8.34 -18.36
C GLY A 61 15.51 7.53 -18.74
N SER A 62 15.60 7.15 -20.01
CA SER A 62 16.64 6.27 -20.54
C SER A 62 17.45 6.97 -21.65
N GLU A 63 18.69 6.51 -21.89
CA GLU A 63 19.55 7.08 -22.95
C GLU A 63 19.00 6.78 -24.35
N LYS A 64 18.38 5.61 -24.51
CA LYS A 64 17.75 5.13 -25.74
C LYS A 64 16.26 4.88 -25.46
N PRO A 65 15.44 5.94 -25.38
CA PRO A 65 14.03 5.80 -25.02
C PRO A 65 13.25 5.07 -26.11
N GLY A 66 12.35 4.19 -25.68
CA GLY A 66 11.28 3.68 -26.53
C GLY A 66 10.23 4.76 -26.85
N PRO A 67 9.22 4.45 -27.68
CA PRO A 67 8.23 5.42 -28.15
C PRO A 67 7.44 6.16 -27.04
N ASN A 68 7.27 5.52 -25.87
CA ASN A 68 6.53 6.06 -24.73
C ASN A 68 7.41 6.28 -23.49
N GLU A 69 8.73 6.34 -23.68
CA GLU A 69 9.68 6.59 -22.60
C GLU A 69 10.26 8.01 -22.69
N LEU A 70 10.61 8.57 -21.53
CA LEU A 70 11.29 9.85 -21.47
C LEU A 70 12.77 9.66 -21.82
N LYS A 71 13.33 10.56 -22.63
CA LYS A 71 14.78 10.71 -22.77
C LYS A 71 15.38 11.09 -21.42
N ARG A 72 16.55 10.51 -21.10
CA ARG A 72 17.27 10.78 -19.85
C ARG A 72 17.42 12.28 -19.62
N ARG A 73 16.94 12.76 -18.47
CA ARG A 73 17.09 14.15 -18.00
C ARG A 73 17.06 14.23 -16.47
N GLU A 74 17.69 15.27 -15.94
CA GLU A 74 17.61 15.60 -14.52
C GLU A 74 16.28 16.32 -14.21
N VAL A 75 15.70 16.01 -13.06
CA VAL A 75 14.48 16.62 -12.54
C VAL A 75 14.71 17.03 -11.10
N GLU A 76 14.30 18.25 -10.76
CA GLU A 76 14.30 18.79 -9.41
C GLU A 76 12.87 18.93 -8.89
N ILE A 77 12.62 18.52 -7.64
CA ILE A 77 11.36 18.79 -6.96
C ILE A 77 11.57 19.90 -5.93
N SER A 78 10.88 21.02 -6.11
CA SER A 78 11.10 22.24 -5.33
C SER A 78 10.31 22.33 -4.03
N HIS A 79 9.24 21.53 -3.87
CA HIS A 79 8.32 21.62 -2.73
C HIS A 79 8.12 20.26 -2.07
N SER A 80 7.85 20.28 -0.77
CA SER A 80 7.44 19.08 -0.03
C SER A 80 6.02 18.69 -0.41
N PHE A 81 5.73 17.40 -0.46
CA PHE A 81 4.40 16.88 -0.77
C PHE A 81 4.16 15.57 -0.02
N ARG A 82 2.94 15.05 -0.10
CA ARG A 82 2.59 13.72 0.42
C ARG A 82 2.20 12.82 -0.73
N ILE A 83 2.56 11.54 -0.64
CA ILE A 83 2.16 10.51 -1.60
C ILE A 83 1.57 9.31 -0.86
N SER A 84 0.57 8.66 -1.45
CA SER A 84 0.00 7.46 -0.85
C SER A 84 1.07 6.37 -0.76
N LYS A 85 1.13 5.69 0.39
CA LYS A 85 2.07 4.58 0.59
C LYS A 85 1.73 3.34 -0.25
N TYR A 86 0.44 3.17 -0.56
CA TYR A 86 -0.09 2.07 -1.34
C TYR A 86 -0.94 2.60 -2.49
N GLU A 87 -1.23 1.73 -3.45
CA GLU A 87 -2.28 1.96 -4.44
C GLU A 87 -3.64 2.13 -3.76
N MET A 88 -4.56 2.82 -4.43
CA MET A 88 -5.88 3.13 -3.88
C MET A 88 -6.67 1.86 -3.64
N THR A 89 -7.13 1.65 -2.41
CA THR A 89 -7.88 0.43 -2.06
C THR A 89 -9.34 0.48 -2.52
N GLN A 90 -9.92 -0.69 -2.75
CA GLN A 90 -11.33 -0.83 -3.13
C GLN A 90 -12.30 -0.26 -2.10
N GLU A 91 -12.04 -0.49 -0.81
CA GLU A 91 -12.88 0.05 0.27
C GLU A 91 -12.89 1.58 0.27
N LEU A 92 -11.73 2.21 0.08
CA LEU A 92 -11.61 3.66 0.07
C LEU A 92 -12.27 4.26 -1.18
N TYR A 93 -12.06 3.63 -2.34
CA TYR A 93 -12.73 4.05 -3.57
C TYR A 93 -14.25 3.98 -3.44
N GLN A 94 -14.78 2.91 -2.83
CA GLN A 94 -16.21 2.75 -2.59
C GLN A 94 -16.76 3.74 -1.56
N VAL A 95 -16.01 4.05 -0.49
CA VAL A 95 -16.41 5.08 0.48
C VAL A 95 -16.56 6.45 -0.17
N VAL A 96 -15.67 6.80 -1.09
CA VAL A 96 -15.68 8.13 -1.74
C VAL A 96 -16.68 8.22 -2.89
N THR A 97 -16.85 7.15 -3.67
CA THR A 97 -17.62 7.18 -4.93
C THR A 97 -18.95 6.43 -4.87
N GLY A 98 -19.19 5.63 -3.83
CA GLY A 98 -20.39 4.79 -3.69
C GLY A 98 -20.38 3.52 -4.53
N ARG A 99 -19.32 3.23 -5.30
CA ARG A 99 -19.22 2.04 -6.18
C ARG A 99 -17.86 1.37 -6.09
N ASN A 100 -17.79 0.09 -6.47
CA ASN A 100 -16.53 -0.65 -6.62
C ASN A 100 -16.47 -1.33 -8.01
N PRO A 101 -15.76 -0.76 -8.98
CA PRO A 101 -15.71 -1.27 -10.35
C PRO A 101 -14.81 -2.52 -10.51
N SER A 102 -13.99 -2.84 -9.50
CA SER A 102 -12.96 -3.88 -9.61
C SER A 102 -13.58 -5.25 -9.90
N ARG A 103 -13.05 -5.98 -10.87
CA ARG A 103 -13.34 -7.39 -11.12
C ARG A 103 -12.87 -8.27 -9.96
N TRP A 104 -11.65 -8.07 -9.48
CA TRP A 104 -11.08 -8.88 -8.39
C TRP A 104 -11.45 -8.28 -7.05
N LYS A 105 -12.11 -9.05 -6.17
CA LYS A 105 -12.64 -8.48 -4.92
C LYS A 105 -11.72 -8.68 -3.73
N GLY A 106 -11.57 -7.61 -2.95
CA GLY A 106 -10.90 -7.60 -1.65
C GLY A 106 -10.86 -6.18 -1.12
N PRO A 107 -11.32 -5.89 0.12
CA PRO A 107 -11.43 -4.51 0.62
C PRO A 107 -10.12 -3.72 0.52
N ARG A 108 -8.99 -4.39 0.78
CA ARG A 108 -7.64 -3.83 0.77
C ARG A 108 -6.86 -4.11 -0.52
N ASN A 109 -7.48 -4.73 -1.52
CA ASN A 109 -6.90 -4.83 -2.85
C ASN A 109 -6.93 -3.46 -3.52
N SER A 110 -6.02 -3.24 -4.46
CA SER A 110 -6.06 -2.07 -5.34
C SER A 110 -7.37 -2.06 -6.13
N VAL A 111 -7.93 -0.86 -6.30
CA VAL A 111 -9.05 -0.64 -7.21
C VAL A 111 -8.56 -0.74 -8.65
N GLU A 112 -9.32 -1.44 -9.49
CA GLU A 112 -9.03 -1.56 -10.92
C GLU A 112 -10.32 -1.42 -11.75
N THR A 113 -10.21 -1.46 -13.07
CA THR A 113 -11.31 -1.14 -14.00
C THR A 113 -11.80 0.31 -13.82
N VAL A 114 -10.84 1.24 -13.69
CA VAL A 114 -11.08 2.68 -13.61
C VAL A 114 -10.46 3.38 -14.82
N SER A 115 -11.21 4.29 -15.43
CA SER A 115 -10.67 5.16 -16.49
C SER A 115 -9.82 6.30 -15.89
N TRP A 116 -9.02 6.97 -16.72
CA TRP A 116 -8.31 8.19 -16.29
C TRP A 116 -9.27 9.28 -15.79
N GLN A 117 -10.44 9.40 -16.41
CA GLN A 117 -11.48 10.35 -16.02
C GLN A 117 -12.10 9.97 -14.66
N ASP A 118 -12.32 8.68 -14.40
CA ASP A 118 -12.76 8.19 -13.10
C ASP A 118 -11.73 8.49 -12.01
N ALA A 119 -10.44 8.27 -12.28
CA ALA A 119 -9.36 8.57 -11.35
C ALA A 119 -9.30 10.07 -11.02
N THR A 120 -9.43 10.95 -12.02
CA THR A 120 -9.43 12.40 -11.81
C THR A 120 -10.64 12.84 -10.96
N ARG A 121 -11.84 12.31 -11.25
CA ARG A 121 -13.05 12.57 -10.46
C ARG A 121 -12.93 12.04 -9.03
N PHE A 122 -12.34 10.86 -8.87
CA PHE A 122 -12.05 10.27 -7.57
C PHE A 122 -11.15 11.20 -6.74
N CYS A 123 -10.06 11.71 -7.30
CA CYS A 123 -9.17 12.64 -6.60
C CYS A 123 -9.92 13.88 -6.11
N GLY A 124 -10.72 14.53 -6.96
CA GLY A 124 -11.52 15.69 -6.56
C GLY A 124 -12.57 15.37 -5.49
N ALA A 125 -13.24 14.21 -5.59
CA ALA A 125 -14.19 13.76 -4.59
C ALA A 125 -13.50 13.44 -3.25
N LEU A 126 -12.34 12.78 -3.28
CA LEU A 126 -11.54 12.47 -2.12
C LEU A 126 -11.08 13.75 -1.41
N THR A 127 -10.49 14.72 -2.13
CA THR A 127 -10.09 16.02 -1.57
C THR A 127 -11.25 16.70 -0.85
N ARG A 128 -12.41 16.80 -1.50
CA ARG A 128 -13.61 17.40 -0.89
C ARG A 128 -14.04 16.66 0.38
N VAL A 129 -14.07 15.33 0.36
CA VAL A 129 -14.42 14.53 1.55
C VAL A 129 -13.41 14.75 2.67
N LEU A 130 -12.10 14.78 2.37
CA LEU A 130 -11.06 15.00 3.37
C LEU A 130 -11.16 16.40 4.01
N HIS A 131 -11.44 17.45 3.23
CA HIS A 131 -11.68 18.81 3.74
C HIS A 131 -12.93 18.86 4.62
N MET A 132 -14.06 18.31 4.14
CA MET A 132 -15.32 18.25 4.91
C MET A 132 -15.14 17.53 6.26
N ARG A 133 -14.27 16.52 6.32
CA ARG A 133 -13.95 15.76 7.52
C ARG A 133 -12.78 16.36 8.31
N LYS A 134 -12.19 17.49 7.87
CA LYS A 134 -11.06 18.19 8.48
C LYS A 134 -9.83 17.30 8.66
N LEU A 135 -9.60 16.40 7.71
CA LEU A 135 -8.48 15.46 7.70
C LEU A 135 -7.23 16.02 7.01
N ILE A 136 -7.40 17.04 6.16
CA ILE A 136 -6.31 17.80 5.54
C ILE A 136 -6.61 19.29 5.67
N SER A 137 -5.57 20.13 5.58
CA SER A 137 -5.68 21.59 5.68
C SER A 137 -6.28 22.22 4.40
N GLU A 138 -6.91 23.37 4.58
CA GLU A 138 -7.25 24.29 3.49
C GLU A 138 -5.97 25.06 3.13
N ASP A 139 -5.04 24.39 2.45
CA ASP A 139 -3.80 25.04 1.95
C ASP A 139 -4.11 26.10 0.87
#